data_AF-A0A7S4N9A9-F1
#
_entry.id   AF-A0A7S4N9A9-F1
#
_cell.length_a   1.000
_cell.length_b   1.000
_cell.length_c   1.000
_cell.angle_alpha   90.00
_cell.angle_beta   90.00
_cell.angle_gamma   90.00
#
_symmetry.space_group_name_H-M   'P 1'
#
loop_
_entity.id
_entity.type
_entity.pdbx_description
1 polymer ?
#
loop_
_entity_poly.entity_id
_entity_poly.type
_entity_poly.pdbx_seq_one_letter_code
_entity_poly.pdbx_strand_id
1 'polypeptide(L)'
;EDIDIVIPPQSIVHSMVETQDTSCLAQLGWADMRLPIVYSVSWPHRLRMPYRPLDLAELSTLTFAKPDHEKYPCIRLAYEAGKVGGTMTAVLNAANEAANEMFREDVGLGFLDIPKLIEGAMEEHREDGLKIDDVVLDDILGCDAWAREYVAKASEGVKTGEKLFV
;
A
#
# COMPACT_ATOMS: atom_id res chain seq x y z
N GLU A 1 9.47 4.55 12.38
CA GLU A 1 10.09 5.65 11.61
C GLU A 1 11.25 5.15 10.75
N ASP A 2 11.60 3.86 10.87
CA ASP A 2 12.73 3.19 10.22
C ASP A 2 12.34 2.47 8.91
N ILE A 3 11.36 3.01 8.18
CA ILE A 3 10.90 2.46 6.89
C ILE A 3 10.86 3.60 5.89
N ASP A 4 11.73 3.55 4.89
CA ASP A 4 11.81 4.52 3.80
C ASP A 4 11.40 3.91 2.46
N ILE A 5 10.66 4.67 1.67
CA ILE A 5 10.32 4.32 0.29
C ILE A 5 11.37 4.89 -0.65
N VAL A 6 11.88 4.04 -1.53
CA VAL A 6 12.71 4.41 -2.68
C VAL A 6 12.02 3.86 -3.92
N ILE A 7 12.08 4.59 -5.03
CA ILE A 7 11.53 4.19 -6.32
C ILE A 7 12.65 3.57 -7.19
N PRO A 8 12.66 2.24 -7.40
CA PRO A 8 13.52 1.56 -8.36
C PRO A 8 12.73 1.16 -9.63
N PRO A 9 12.70 1.99 -10.69
CA PRO A 9 11.87 1.73 -11.89
C PRO A 9 12.19 0.40 -12.60
N GLN A 10 13.41 -0.11 -12.45
CA GLN A 10 13.85 -1.38 -13.05
C GLN A 10 13.29 -2.62 -12.34
N SER A 11 12.76 -2.46 -11.12
CA SER A 11 12.24 -3.57 -10.28
C SER A 11 13.22 -4.74 -10.05
N ILE A 12 14.53 -4.51 -10.17
CA ILE A 12 15.58 -5.51 -9.91
C ILE A 12 15.94 -5.60 -8.43
N VAL A 13 16.05 -4.44 -7.76
CA VAL A 13 16.21 -4.39 -6.31
C VAL A 13 14.82 -4.47 -5.70
N HIS A 14 14.52 -5.57 -5.00
CA HIS A 14 13.17 -5.80 -4.47
C HIS A 14 12.95 -5.12 -3.12
N SER A 15 13.99 -5.00 -2.29
CA SER A 15 14.02 -4.28 -1.02
C SER A 15 15.42 -4.34 -0.41
N MET A 16 15.65 -3.53 0.62
CA MET A 16 16.93 -3.40 1.30
C MET A 16 16.73 -3.31 2.82
N VAL A 17 17.75 -3.73 3.57
CA VAL A 17 17.81 -3.58 5.03
C VAL A 17 19.10 -2.87 5.39
N GLU A 18 19.00 -1.75 6.11
CA GLU A 18 20.14 -1.07 6.73
C GLU A 18 20.44 -1.69 8.10
N THR A 19 21.70 -2.01 8.35
CA THR A 19 22.17 -2.59 9.62
C THR A 19 22.77 -1.52 10.53
N GLN A 20 22.93 -1.84 11.82
CA GLN A 20 23.43 -0.88 12.84
C GLN A 20 24.83 -0.33 12.56
N ASP A 21 25.63 -1.03 11.75
CA ASP A 21 26.95 -0.60 11.28
C ASP A 21 26.89 0.19 9.96
N THR A 22 25.70 0.60 9.53
CA THR A 22 25.38 1.32 8.28
C THR A 22 25.53 0.50 6.99
N SER A 23 25.78 -0.81 7.08
CA SER A 23 25.77 -1.67 5.89
C SER A 23 24.35 -1.81 5.32
N CYS A 24 24.23 -1.87 4.00
CA CYS A 24 22.95 -2.06 3.32
C CYS A 24 22.93 -3.42 2.61
N LEU A 25 22.00 -4.29 3.01
CA LEU A 25 21.80 -5.60 2.39
C LEU A 25 20.58 -5.54 1.46
N ALA A 26 20.80 -5.75 0.18
CA ALA A 26 19.76 -5.72 -0.84
C ALA A 26 19.45 -7.12 -1.38
N GLN A 27 18.17 -7.42 -1.56
CA GLN A 27 17.74 -8.58 -2.35
C GLN A 27 17.57 -8.12 -3.80
N LEU A 28 18.29 -8.79 -4.72
CA LEU A 28 18.19 -8.57 -6.16
C LEU A 28 17.64 -9.81 -6.87
N GLY A 29 16.82 -9.59 -7.88
CA GLY A 29 16.27 -10.63 -8.73
C GLY A 29 15.51 -10.07 -9.92
N TRP A 30 15.19 -10.95 -10.87
CA TRP A 30 14.15 -10.63 -11.85
C TRP A 30 12.82 -10.46 -11.12
N ALA A 31 11.98 -9.51 -11.58
CA ALA A 31 10.64 -9.26 -11.05
C ALA A 31 9.69 -10.44 -11.31
N ASP A 32 9.87 -11.52 -10.55
CA ASP A 32 9.22 -12.81 -10.72
C ASP A 32 8.84 -13.39 -9.37
N MET A 33 7.52 -13.53 -9.14
CA MET A 33 6.95 -14.03 -7.88
C MET A 33 7.40 -15.45 -7.53
N ARG A 34 7.87 -16.24 -8.50
CA ARG A 34 8.41 -17.58 -8.21
C ARG A 34 9.63 -17.52 -7.29
N LEU A 35 10.41 -16.44 -7.33
CA LEU A 35 11.59 -16.25 -6.49
C LEU A 35 11.22 -16.17 -4.99
N PRO A 36 10.35 -15.25 -4.53
CA PRO A 36 9.92 -15.20 -3.14
C PRO A 36 9.08 -16.43 -2.73
N ILE A 37 8.22 -16.96 -3.61
CA ILE A 37 7.40 -18.14 -3.31
C ILE A 37 8.26 -19.39 -3.04
N VAL A 38 9.27 -19.66 -3.88
CA VAL A 38 10.16 -20.81 -3.66
C VAL A 38 10.93 -20.65 -2.35
N TYR A 39 11.40 -19.44 -2.05
CA TYR A 39 12.16 -19.20 -0.84
C TYR A 39 11.30 -19.34 0.43
N SER A 40 10.03 -18.91 0.40
CA SER A 40 9.14 -19.05 1.56
C SER A 40 8.85 -20.51 1.92
N VAL A 41 8.75 -21.40 0.92
CA VAL A 41 8.51 -22.84 1.16
C VAL A 41 9.79 -23.63 1.41
N SER A 42 10.95 -23.15 0.95
CA SER A 42 12.22 -23.87 1.10
C SER A 42 13.08 -23.39 2.26
N TRP A 43 12.73 -22.27 2.91
CA TRP A 43 13.50 -21.69 4.00
C TRP A 43 13.78 -22.72 5.10
N PRO A 44 15.02 -22.77 5.66
CA PRO A 44 16.17 -21.90 5.41
C PRO A 44 17.04 -22.32 4.21
N HIS A 45 16.65 -23.36 3.47
CA HIS A 45 17.40 -23.90 2.34
C HIS A 45 17.07 -23.16 1.04
N ARG A 46 17.96 -23.29 0.05
CA ARG A 46 17.76 -22.76 -1.31
C ARG A 46 17.66 -23.91 -2.30
N LEU A 47 16.62 -23.90 -3.12
CA LEU A 47 16.44 -24.86 -4.21
C LEU A 47 17.06 -24.33 -5.50
N ARG A 48 17.67 -25.23 -6.28
CA ARG A 48 18.13 -24.89 -7.63
C ARG A 48 16.91 -24.79 -8.54
N MET A 49 16.71 -23.62 -9.12
CA MET A 49 15.62 -23.36 -10.05
C MET A 49 16.16 -23.18 -11.49
N PRO A 50 15.39 -23.58 -12.52
CA PRO A 50 15.79 -23.43 -13.92
C PRO A 50 15.55 -22.00 -14.43
N TYR A 51 15.84 -20.98 -13.62
CA TYR A 51 15.61 -19.58 -13.95
C TYR A 51 16.86 -18.95 -14.56
N ARG A 52 16.64 -17.96 -15.42
CA ARG A 52 17.71 -17.15 -15.99
C ARG A 52 18.49 -16.48 -14.85
N PRO A 53 19.80 -16.69 -14.71
CA PRO A 53 20.61 -15.92 -13.78
C PRO A 53 20.48 -14.42 -14.03
N LEU A 54 20.60 -13.61 -12.99
CA LEU A 54 20.66 -12.16 -13.12
C LEU A 54 22.02 -11.78 -13.71
N ASP A 55 22.02 -11.01 -14.80
CA ASP A 55 23.23 -10.45 -15.39
C ASP A 55 23.23 -8.92 -15.19
N LEU A 56 24.06 -8.46 -14.25
CA LEU A 56 24.17 -7.03 -13.92
C LEU A 56 24.85 -6.23 -15.03
N ALA A 57 25.74 -6.85 -15.81
CA ALA A 57 26.41 -6.19 -16.93
C ALA A 57 25.43 -5.95 -18.08
N GLU A 58 24.52 -6.89 -18.34
CA GLU A 58 23.43 -6.73 -19.29
C GLU A 58 22.43 -5.64 -18.85
N LEU A 59 22.10 -5.58 -17.55
CA LEU A 59 21.20 -4.56 -17.01
C LEU A 59 21.76 -3.14 -17.14
N SER A 60 23.09 -2.99 -17.06
CA SER A 60 23.86 -1.74 -17.19
C SER A 60 23.59 -0.68 -16.11
N THR A 61 22.34 -0.38 -15.77
CA THR A 61 21.98 0.76 -14.93
C THR A 61 20.82 0.44 -13.99
N LEU A 62 21.02 0.79 -12.72
CA LEU A 62 19.98 0.82 -11.70
C LEU A 62 19.82 2.27 -11.22
N THR A 63 18.59 2.77 -11.23
CA THR A 63 18.28 4.14 -10.81
C THR A 63 17.37 4.12 -9.61
N PHE A 64 17.57 5.09 -8.71
CA PHE A 64 16.79 5.25 -7.50
C PHE A 64 16.32 6.69 -7.40
N ALA A 65 15.06 6.88 -7.01
CA ALA A 65 14.49 8.21 -6.78
C ALA A 65 13.68 8.21 -5.47
N LYS A 66 13.53 9.38 -4.85
CA LYS A 66 12.57 9.56 -3.76
C LYS A 66 11.15 9.58 -4.32
N PRO A 67 10.15 9.08 -3.58
CA PRO A 67 8.75 9.24 -3.97
C PRO A 67 8.35 10.72 -3.97
N ASP A 68 7.46 11.07 -4.88
CA ASP A 68 6.81 12.38 -4.91
C ASP A 68 5.49 12.29 -4.13
N HIS A 69 5.48 12.87 -2.93
CA HIS A 69 4.33 12.80 -2.02
C HIS A 69 3.16 13.68 -2.45
N GLU A 70 3.40 14.72 -3.25
CA GLU A 70 2.33 15.56 -3.82
C GLU A 70 1.64 14.82 -4.95
N LYS A 71 2.42 14.12 -5.79
CA LYS A 71 1.89 13.30 -6.88
C LYS A 71 1.22 12.01 -6.39
N TYR A 72 1.70 11.42 -5.30
CA TYR A 72 1.21 10.15 -4.77
C TYR A 72 0.75 10.28 -3.30
N PRO A 73 -0.38 10.96 -3.05
CA PRO A 73 -0.87 11.25 -1.69
C PRO A 73 -1.16 9.99 -0.86
N CYS A 74 -1.52 8.86 -1.49
CA CYS A 74 -1.75 7.60 -0.78
C CYS A 74 -0.51 7.11 0.01
N ILE A 75 0.70 7.51 -0.37
CA ILE A 75 1.91 7.19 0.40
C ILE A 75 1.82 7.81 1.80
N ARG A 76 1.44 9.09 1.88
CA ARG A 76 1.27 9.78 3.17
C ARG A 76 0.18 9.11 4.00
N LEU A 77 -0.98 8.81 3.40
CA LEU A 77 -2.10 8.15 4.07
C LEU A 77 -1.70 6.79 4.66
N ALA A 78 -0.90 6.01 3.92
CA ALA A 78 -0.40 4.72 4.42
C ALA A 78 0.53 4.87 5.64
N TYR A 79 1.45 5.84 5.62
CA TYR A 79 2.29 6.14 6.79
C TYR A 79 1.46 6.62 7.98
N GLU A 80 0.48 7.48 7.76
CA GLU A 80 -0.40 7.98 8.82
C GLU A 80 -1.21 6.85 9.45
N ALA A 81 -1.83 5.99 8.65
CA ALA A 81 -2.56 4.82 9.15
C ALA A 81 -1.65 3.87 9.94
N GLY A 82 -0.43 3.61 9.44
CA GLY A 82 0.54 2.77 10.13
C GLY A 82 1.03 3.36 11.45
N LYS A 83 1.18 4.70 11.54
CA LYS A 83 1.54 5.40 12.78
C LYS A 83 0.41 5.40 13.81
N VAL A 84 -0.83 5.54 13.36
CA VAL A 84 -2.01 5.43 14.24
C VAL A 84 -2.18 4.00 14.75
N GLY A 85 -2.02 3.00 13.87
CA GLY A 85 -2.21 1.60 14.22
C GLY A 85 -3.68 1.24 14.47
N GLY A 86 -3.90 0.16 15.22
CA GLY A 86 -5.23 -0.35 15.51
C GLY A 86 -6.07 -0.63 14.25
N THR A 87 -7.32 -0.23 14.30
CA THR A 87 -8.32 -0.40 13.22
C THR A 87 -8.11 0.53 12.01
N MET A 88 -7.27 1.57 12.11
CA MET A 88 -7.06 2.54 11.04
C MET A 88 -6.51 1.89 9.75
N THR A 89 -5.64 0.89 9.88
CA THR A 89 -5.06 0.19 8.73
C THR A 89 -6.09 -0.67 7.98
N ALA A 90 -7.09 -1.21 8.69
CA ALA A 90 -8.21 -1.93 8.07
C ALA A 90 -9.10 -0.97 7.27
N VAL A 91 -9.40 0.21 7.83
CA VAL A 91 -10.17 1.26 7.14
C VAL A 91 -9.45 1.76 5.89
N LEU A 92 -8.15 2.09 6.00
CA LEU A 92 -7.33 2.46 4.83
C LEU A 92 -7.45 1.43 3.71
N ASN A 93 -7.27 0.14 4.05
CA ASN A 93 -7.28 -0.94 3.08
C ASN A 93 -8.67 -1.12 2.43
N ALA A 94 -9.72 -1.19 3.24
CA ALA A 94 -11.09 -1.38 2.77
C ALA A 94 -11.60 -0.20 1.93
N ALA A 95 -11.32 1.04 2.35
CA ALA A 95 -11.67 2.24 1.58
C ALA A 95 -10.92 2.25 0.23
N ASN A 96 -9.64 1.89 0.22
CA ASN A 96 -8.86 1.77 -1.01
C ASN A 96 -9.42 0.68 -1.95
N GLU A 97 -9.80 -0.48 -1.42
CA GLU A 97 -10.40 -1.55 -2.23
C GLU A 97 -11.71 -1.10 -2.87
N ALA A 98 -12.62 -0.51 -2.10
CA ALA A 98 -13.89 0.00 -2.61
C ALA A 98 -13.69 1.09 -3.68
N ALA A 99 -12.85 2.09 -3.40
CA ALA A 99 -12.61 3.18 -4.35
C ALA A 99 -11.91 2.70 -5.63
N ASN A 100 -10.96 1.76 -5.52
CA ASN A 100 -10.27 1.17 -6.67
C ASN A 100 -11.22 0.29 -7.50
N GLU A 101 -12.09 -0.49 -6.86
CA GLU A 101 -13.14 -1.25 -7.56
C GLU A 101 -14.05 -0.31 -8.35
N MET A 102 -14.58 0.73 -7.73
CA MET A 102 -15.43 1.73 -8.40
C MET A 102 -14.70 2.45 -9.56
N PHE A 103 -13.42 2.77 -9.39
CA PHE A 103 -12.60 3.33 -10.47
C PHE A 103 -12.46 2.36 -11.65
N ARG A 104 -12.22 1.07 -11.37
CA ARG A 104 -12.04 0.03 -12.39
C ARG A 104 -13.35 -0.33 -13.10
N GLU A 105 -14.47 -0.22 -12.40
CA GLU A 105 -15.81 -0.41 -12.98
C GLU A 105 -16.29 0.79 -13.80
N ASP A 106 -15.52 1.89 -13.83
CA ASP A 106 -15.81 3.11 -14.59
C ASP A 106 -17.19 3.72 -14.29
N VAL A 107 -17.62 3.63 -13.02
CA VAL A 107 -18.94 4.14 -12.59
C VAL A 107 -18.95 5.66 -12.34
N GLY A 108 -17.98 6.39 -12.91
CA GLY A 108 -17.84 7.85 -12.78
C GLY A 108 -16.93 8.33 -11.65
N LEU A 109 -16.05 7.47 -11.13
CA LEU A 109 -15.01 7.86 -10.17
C LEU A 109 -13.69 8.20 -10.90
N GLY A 110 -13.10 9.37 -10.66
CA GLY A 110 -11.79 9.72 -11.19
C GLY A 110 -10.64 9.12 -10.38
N PHE A 111 -9.47 8.94 -11.00
CA PHE A 111 -8.26 8.44 -10.30
C PHE A 111 -7.87 9.32 -9.10
N LEU A 112 -8.02 10.64 -9.23
CA LEU A 112 -7.69 11.60 -8.17
C LEU A 112 -8.73 11.66 -7.05
N ASP A 113 -9.86 10.96 -7.17
CA ASP A 113 -10.88 10.89 -6.13
C ASP A 113 -10.62 9.76 -5.13
N ILE A 114 -9.88 8.70 -5.56
CA ILE A 114 -9.44 7.60 -4.71
C ILE A 114 -8.76 8.10 -3.42
N PRO A 115 -7.68 8.91 -3.47
CA PRO A 115 -7.04 9.39 -2.25
C PRO A 115 -7.96 10.23 -1.37
N LYS A 116 -8.90 10.99 -1.94
CA LYS A 116 -9.82 11.83 -1.17
C LYS A 116 -10.84 10.99 -0.40
N LEU A 117 -11.35 9.93 -1.03
CA LEU A 117 -12.29 8.99 -0.40
C LEU A 117 -11.62 8.19 0.72
N ILE A 118 -10.37 7.77 0.49
CA ILE A 118 -9.57 7.10 1.52
C ILE A 118 -9.32 8.05 2.69
N GLU A 119 -8.90 9.29 2.42
CA GLU A 119 -8.64 10.31 3.44
C GLU A 119 -9.89 10.60 4.28
N GLY A 120 -11.04 10.86 3.63
CA GLY A 120 -12.29 11.10 4.35
C GLY A 120 -12.73 9.91 5.21
N ALA A 121 -12.58 8.67 4.72
CA ALA A 121 -12.90 7.48 5.51
C ALA A 121 -11.97 7.35 6.73
N MET A 122 -10.68 7.66 6.57
CA MET A 122 -9.73 7.65 7.69
C MET A 122 -10.01 8.76 8.70
N GLU A 123 -10.41 9.95 8.26
CA GLU A 123 -10.76 11.08 9.13
C GLU A 123 -12.02 10.77 9.94
N GLU A 124 -13.10 10.34 9.31
CA GLU A 124 -14.35 9.98 9.99
C GLU A 124 -14.12 8.83 11.00
N HIS A 125 -13.36 7.80 10.61
CA HIS A 125 -13.05 6.68 11.51
C HIS A 125 -12.24 7.14 12.72
N ARG A 126 -11.32 8.10 12.52
CA ARG A 126 -10.50 8.66 13.60
C ARG A 126 -11.37 9.30 14.69
N GLU A 127 -12.48 9.93 14.30
CA GLU A 127 -13.34 10.65 15.22
C GLU A 127 -14.31 9.74 15.99
N ASP A 128 -14.95 8.77 15.31
CA ASP A 128 -16.09 8.03 15.89
C ASP A 128 -15.89 6.50 15.97
N GLY A 129 -14.88 5.94 15.31
CA GLY A 129 -14.71 4.48 15.18
C GLY A 129 -13.36 3.91 15.67
N LEU A 130 -12.39 4.78 16.00
CA LEU A 130 -11.01 4.35 16.20
C LEU A 130 -10.81 3.51 17.45
N LYS A 131 -10.48 2.24 17.23
CA LYS A 131 -9.99 1.32 18.26
C LYS A 131 -8.50 1.04 18.07
N ILE A 132 -7.71 1.26 19.13
CA ILE A 132 -6.24 1.08 19.14
C ILE A 132 -5.84 -0.26 19.78
N ASP A 133 -6.34 -0.53 20.99
CA ASP A 133 -5.99 -1.72 21.77
C ASP A 133 -7.10 -2.79 21.71
N ASP A 134 -6.75 -4.04 22.02
CA ASP A 134 -7.67 -5.18 22.09
C ASP A 134 -8.55 -5.35 20.83
N VAL A 135 -7.97 -5.07 19.66
CA VAL A 135 -8.62 -5.25 18.36
C VAL A 135 -8.84 -6.75 18.11
N VAL A 136 -10.10 -7.12 17.88
CA VAL A 136 -10.51 -8.48 17.54
C VAL A 136 -11.00 -8.55 16.10
N LEU A 137 -11.21 -9.77 15.61
CA LEU A 137 -11.65 -10.01 14.23
C LEU A 137 -12.95 -9.25 13.89
N ASP A 138 -13.91 -9.23 14.80
CA ASP A 138 -15.20 -8.56 14.56
C ASP A 138 -15.03 -7.04 14.38
N ASP A 139 -14.06 -6.41 15.05
CA ASP A 139 -13.75 -5.00 14.83
C ASP A 139 -13.22 -4.77 13.41
N ILE A 140 -12.35 -5.67 12.92
CA ILE A 140 -11.76 -5.58 11.58
C ILE A 140 -12.83 -5.76 10.51
N LEU A 141 -13.70 -6.77 10.66
CA LEU A 141 -14.81 -7.01 9.74
C LEU A 141 -15.82 -5.85 9.75
N GLY A 142 -16.08 -5.29 10.94
CA GLY A 142 -16.92 -4.09 11.09
C GLY A 142 -16.31 -2.87 10.38
N CYS A 143 -15.01 -2.65 10.54
CA CYS A 143 -14.29 -1.57 9.85
C CYS A 143 -14.30 -1.73 8.33
N ASP A 144 -14.11 -2.96 7.81
CA ASP A 144 -14.19 -3.22 6.38
C ASP A 144 -15.58 -2.89 5.82
N ALA A 145 -16.63 -3.43 6.43
CA ALA A 145 -18.00 -3.19 6.00
C ALA A 145 -18.37 -1.70 6.06
N TRP A 146 -18.02 -1.04 7.17
CA TRP A 146 -18.27 0.39 7.37
C TRP A 146 -17.52 1.25 6.35
N ALA A 147 -16.24 0.99 6.10
CA ALA A 147 -15.43 1.79 5.18
C ALA A 147 -15.95 1.66 3.72
N ARG A 148 -16.40 0.47 3.32
CA ARG A 148 -17.04 0.26 2.01
C ARG A 148 -18.34 1.05 1.89
N GLU A 149 -19.17 1.03 2.93
CA GLU A 149 -20.43 1.81 2.96
C GLU A 149 -20.16 3.32 2.93
N TYR A 150 -19.17 3.80 3.67
CA TYR A 150 -18.73 5.18 3.66
C TYR A 150 -18.32 5.60 2.24
N VAL A 151 -17.43 4.84 1.59
CA VAL A 151 -16.96 5.14 0.23
C VAL A 151 -18.11 5.17 -0.77
N ALA A 152 -19.04 4.22 -0.69
CA ALA A 152 -20.20 4.19 -1.57
C ALA A 152 -21.02 5.48 -1.45
N LYS A 153 -21.36 5.90 -0.22
CA LYS A 153 -22.10 7.15 0.05
C LYS A 153 -21.33 8.40 -0.39
N ALA A 154 -20.06 8.50 0.00
CA ALA A 154 -19.21 9.66 -0.29
C ALA A 154 -18.96 9.82 -1.80
N SER A 155 -18.93 8.73 -2.56
CA SER A 155 -18.75 8.75 -4.01
C SER A 155 -19.94 9.36 -4.77
N GLU A 156 -21.16 9.32 -4.20
CA GLU A 156 -22.34 9.95 -4.82
C GLU A 156 -22.18 11.47 -4.89
N GLY A 157 -21.65 12.08 -3.82
CA GLY A 157 -21.34 13.52 -3.77
C GLY A 157 -20.25 13.95 -4.76
N VAL A 158 -19.27 13.06 -5.02
CA VAL A 158 -18.21 13.30 -6.02
C VAL A 158 -18.80 13.37 -7.44
N LYS A 159 -19.82 12.55 -7.75
CA LYS A 159 -20.48 12.53 -9.06
C LYS A 159 -21.37 13.75 -9.31
N THR A 160 -21.95 14.33 -8.25
CA THR A 160 -22.82 15.52 -8.35
C THR A 160 -22.03 16.83 -8.40
N GLY A 161 -20.70 16.78 -8.24
CA GLY A 161 -19.85 17.98 -8.16
C GLY A 161 -19.98 18.73 -6.84
N GLU A 162 -20.63 18.12 -5.85
CA GLU A 162 -20.65 18.63 -4.48
C GLU A 162 -19.30 18.32 -3.81
N LYS A 163 -18.84 19.24 -2.96
CA LYS A 163 -17.64 18.97 -2.16
C LYS A 163 -17.94 17.75 -1.29
N LEU A 164 -17.02 16.77 -1.31
CA LEU A 164 -16.91 15.78 -0.23
C LEU A 164 -17.09 16.52 1.09
N PHE A 165 -18.02 16.07 1.92
CA PHE A 165 -18.27 16.67 3.22
C PHE A 165 -16.95 16.65 3.98
N VAL A 166 -16.36 17.84 4.13
CA VAL A 166 -15.22 18.14 5.01
C VAL A 166 -15.79 18.68 6.31
#